data_AF-A0AAV6SUE8-F1
#
_entry.id   AF-A0AAV6SUE8-F1
#
_cell.length_a   1.000
_cell.length_b   1.000
_cell.length_c   1.000
_cell.angle_alpha   90.00
_cell.angle_beta   90.00
_cell.angle_gamma   90.00
#
_symmetry.space_group_name_H-M   'P 1'
#
loop_
_entity.id
_entity.type
_entity.pdbx_description
1 polymer ?
#
loop_
_entity_poly.entity_id
_entity_poly.type
_entity_poly.pdbx_seq_one_letter_code
_entity_poly.pdbx_strand_id
1 'polypeptide(L)'
;MMGTTPPPPPPPEFASKTPTPAPKPTPPTPPMPPVTPTTTPTPPVSRDPHGINKHLQVEVSDVLAEPATPHSIDQVWFYSVTGFETTRTWTYRCLTLLLAVPFAFLCGLLLAVLACLHVWFVVPCVQLSNTFLPCLRSLCLCTVNDFISPVCASFALCCSQIAISLTNKDWQQLKNKEAASV
;
A
#
# COMPACT_ATOMS: atom_id res chain seq x y z
N MET A 1 2.44 31.59 7.03
CA MET A 1 1.38 30.56 6.92
C MET A 1 2.07 29.22 7.12
N MET A 2 2.25 28.78 8.37
CA MET A 2 1.35 27.86 9.11
C MET A 2 1.14 26.51 8.39
N GLY A 3 1.59 25.42 9.02
CA GLY A 3 1.26 24.05 8.63
C GLY A 3 2.20 22.94 9.13
N THR A 4 2.67 22.97 10.38
CA THR A 4 3.34 21.81 11.01
C THR A 4 2.31 20.74 11.34
N THR A 5 2.42 19.55 10.75
CA THR A 5 1.55 18.39 11.05
C THR A 5 2.26 17.49 12.09
N PRO A 6 1.59 17.11 13.20
CA PRO A 6 2.22 16.33 14.30
C PRO A 6 2.34 14.83 14.00
N PRO A 7 3.25 14.10 14.70
CA PRO A 7 3.44 12.65 14.55
C PRO A 7 2.29 11.82 15.17
N PRO A 8 2.06 10.57 14.69
CA PRO A 8 1.00 9.69 15.18
C PRO A 8 1.25 9.20 16.62
N PRO A 9 0.17 8.93 17.39
CA PRO A 9 0.24 8.63 18.83
C PRO A 9 0.80 7.22 19.14
N PRO A 10 1.40 7.01 20.33
CA PRO A 10 1.79 5.70 20.81
C PRO A 10 0.57 4.81 21.12
N PRO A 11 0.70 3.47 21.02
CA PRO A 11 -0.38 2.52 21.31
C PRO A 11 -0.85 2.59 22.77
N PRO A 12 -2.11 2.17 23.05
CA PRO A 12 -2.78 2.40 24.32
C PRO A 12 -2.06 1.75 25.49
N GLU A 13 -1.57 2.60 26.38
CA GLU A 13 -1.17 2.26 27.74
C GLU A 13 -2.41 1.76 28.50
N PHE A 14 -2.60 0.44 28.53
CA PHE A 14 -3.60 -0.17 29.40
C PHE A 14 -3.13 -0.08 30.84
N ALA A 15 -3.53 1.02 31.48
CA ALA A 15 -3.49 1.20 32.91
C ALA A 15 -4.17 0.02 33.63
N SER A 16 -3.47 -0.58 34.60
CA SER A 16 -4.14 -1.11 35.77
C SER A 16 -3.28 -1.03 37.03
N LYS A 17 -3.41 0.14 37.67
CA LYS A 17 -3.59 0.34 39.12
C LYS A 17 -2.45 -0.04 40.07
N THR A 18 -1.80 0.99 40.59
CA THR A 18 -1.39 1.11 42.00
C THR A 18 -2.38 2.09 42.67
N PRO A 19 -2.78 1.94 43.96
CA PRO A 19 -2.27 2.88 45.00
C PRO A 19 -2.32 2.34 46.47
N THR A 20 -1.39 2.62 47.41
CA THR A 20 -1.35 3.72 48.44
C THR A 20 -0.65 3.16 49.74
N PRO A 21 -0.23 3.91 50.80
CA PRO A 21 0.90 4.85 51.01
C PRO A 21 1.77 4.58 52.30
N ALA A 22 2.84 5.37 52.51
CA ALA A 22 3.86 5.34 53.60
C ALA A 22 3.36 5.79 55.02
N PRO A 23 4.14 5.68 56.14
CA PRO A 23 5.23 6.65 56.45
C PRO A 23 6.43 6.16 57.32
N LYS A 24 7.54 6.91 57.26
CA LYS A 24 8.72 6.88 58.15
C LYS A 24 8.70 8.11 59.09
N PRO A 25 9.06 7.98 60.38
CA PRO A 25 9.93 8.98 61.03
C PRO A 25 11.05 8.37 61.91
N THR A 26 12.13 9.15 62.11
CA THR A 26 13.47 8.81 62.67
C THR A 26 13.62 9.20 64.19
N PRO A 27 14.78 9.00 64.90
CA PRO A 27 14.93 8.59 66.34
C PRO A 27 15.38 9.77 67.28
N PRO A 28 15.72 9.66 68.62
CA PRO A 28 16.99 9.03 69.14
C PRO A 28 17.10 8.57 70.65
N THR A 29 18.12 7.72 70.95
CA THR A 29 18.94 7.56 72.22
C THR A 29 18.42 6.67 73.38
N PRO A 30 19.25 6.00 74.25
CA PRO A 30 20.68 5.57 74.27
C PRO A 30 20.91 4.02 74.47
N PRO A 31 22.16 3.51 74.50
CA PRO A 31 22.52 2.14 74.07
C PRO A 31 22.87 1.13 75.19
N MET A 32 22.67 -0.16 74.90
CA MET A 32 23.44 -1.29 75.45
C MET A 32 23.60 -2.38 74.37
N PRO A 33 24.69 -3.14 74.37
CA PRO A 33 25.61 -3.25 73.23
C PRO A 33 25.23 -4.36 72.22
N PRO A 34 25.35 -4.14 70.90
CA PRO A 34 25.66 -5.22 69.98
C PRO A 34 27.16 -5.46 70.05
N VAL A 35 27.54 -6.59 70.61
CA VAL A 35 28.89 -7.12 70.60
C VAL A 35 29.31 -7.30 69.14
N THR A 36 30.13 -6.40 68.62
CA THR A 36 30.88 -6.65 67.40
C THR A 36 32.19 -7.31 67.81
N PRO A 37 32.44 -8.59 67.50
CA PRO A 37 33.79 -9.01 67.23
C PRO A 37 34.05 -8.76 65.76
N THR A 38 34.77 -7.66 65.50
CA THR A 38 35.65 -7.49 64.36
C THR A 38 36.35 -8.82 64.11
N THR A 39 35.90 -9.57 63.11
CA THR A 39 36.59 -10.79 62.70
C THR A 39 37.38 -10.42 61.45
N THR A 40 38.64 -10.05 61.69
CA THR A 40 39.74 -10.17 60.74
C THR A 40 39.46 -11.32 59.77
N PRO A 41 39.57 -11.16 58.43
CA PRO A 41 39.42 -12.29 57.52
C PRO A 41 40.64 -13.18 57.72
N THR A 42 40.54 -14.11 58.67
CA THR A 42 41.46 -15.23 58.76
C THR A 42 41.35 -15.96 57.42
N PRO A 43 42.45 -16.20 56.70
CA PRO A 43 42.38 -16.97 55.46
C PRO A 43 41.64 -18.27 55.77
N PRO A 44 40.70 -18.70 54.93
CA PRO A 44 39.94 -19.91 55.19
C PRO A 44 40.94 -21.03 55.45
N VAL A 45 40.98 -21.54 56.68
CA VAL A 45 41.84 -22.66 57.02
C VAL A 45 41.43 -23.79 56.08
N SER A 46 42.36 -24.24 55.24
CA SER A 46 42.10 -25.35 54.33
C SER A 46 41.62 -26.52 55.19
N ARG A 47 40.33 -26.85 55.09
CA ARG A 47 39.70 -27.92 55.87
C ARG A 47 40.25 -29.30 55.48
N ASP A 48 41.03 -29.37 54.41
CA ASP A 48 41.78 -30.55 53.99
C ASP A 48 43.23 -30.18 53.61
N PRO A 49 44.14 -30.07 54.60
CA PRO A 49 45.54 -29.70 54.37
C PRO A 49 46.31 -30.72 53.54
N HIS A 50 45.87 -31.98 53.53
CA HIS A 50 46.55 -33.09 52.86
C HIS A 50 45.86 -33.51 51.56
N GLY A 51 44.74 -32.88 51.19
CA GLY A 51 44.03 -33.15 49.94
C GLY A 51 43.47 -34.57 49.81
N ILE A 52 43.24 -35.25 50.94
CA ILE A 52 42.83 -36.67 50.99
C ILE A 52 41.34 -36.81 50.66
N ASN A 53 40.55 -35.77 50.93
CA ASN A 53 39.10 -35.73 50.77
C ASN A 53 38.67 -35.05 49.46
N LYS A 54 39.56 -34.94 48.47
CA LYS A 54 39.21 -34.39 47.14
C LYS A 54 38.06 -35.14 46.47
N HIS A 55 37.92 -36.44 46.75
CA HIS A 55 36.82 -37.27 46.26
C HIS A 55 35.45 -36.94 46.88
N LEU A 56 35.42 -36.17 47.98
CA LEU A 56 34.20 -35.68 48.64
C LEU A 56 33.90 -34.21 48.29
N GLN A 57 34.71 -33.58 47.43
CA GLN A 57 34.44 -32.25 46.91
C GLN A 57 33.38 -32.36 45.82
N VAL A 58 32.13 -32.43 46.27
CA VAL A 58 30.97 -32.36 45.40
C VAL A 58 30.64 -30.88 45.23
N GLU A 59 30.72 -30.37 44.00
CA GLU A 59 30.24 -29.03 43.69
C GLU A 59 28.77 -28.92 44.11
N VAL A 60 28.37 -27.80 44.71
CA VAL A 60 27.00 -27.64 45.24
C VAL A 60 25.95 -27.85 44.13
N SER A 61 26.31 -27.58 42.88
CA SER A 61 25.52 -27.86 41.67
C SER A 61 25.22 -29.35 41.45
N ASP A 62 26.13 -30.24 41.86
CA ASP A 62 26.01 -31.71 41.74
C ASP A 62 25.19 -32.29 42.92
N VAL A 63 25.26 -31.69 44.12
CA VAL A 63 24.38 -32.04 45.26
C VAL A 63 22.93 -31.60 45.04
N LEU A 64 22.72 -30.44 44.42
CA LEU A 64 21.39 -29.91 44.12
C LEU A 64 20.77 -30.51 42.85
N ALA A 65 21.50 -31.38 42.13
CA ALA A 65 21.08 -31.96 40.85
C ALA A 65 20.51 -30.92 39.88
N GLU A 66 21.00 -29.67 39.93
CA GLU A 66 20.51 -28.63 39.04
C GLU A 66 21.06 -28.94 37.65
N PRO A 67 20.20 -29.20 36.64
CA PRO A 67 20.69 -29.50 35.30
C PRO A 67 21.52 -28.32 34.80
N ALA A 68 22.59 -28.59 34.06
CA ALA A 68 23.63 -27.62 33.65
C ALA A 68 23.12 -26.39 32.87
N THR A 69 21.82 -26.27 32.63
CA THR A 69 21.07 -25.07 32.20
C THR A 69 19.60 -25.48 32.03
N PRO A 70 18.62 -24.63 32.31
CA PRO A 70 17.22 -24.88 31.95
C PRO A 70 17.02 -24.73 30.43
N HIS A 71 17.59 -25.62 29.63
CA HIS A 71 17.48 -25.62 28.15
C HIS A 71 16.03 -25.64 27.65
N SER A 72 15.08 -26.09 28.47
CA SER A 72 13.67 -26.17 28.09
C SER A 72 13.04 -24.79 27.84
N ILE A 73 13.40 -23.76 28.61
CA ILE A 73 12.75 -22.44 28.49
C ILE A 73 13.24 -21.70 27.23
N ASP A 74 14.54 -21.74 26.96
CA ASP A 74 15.15 -21.11 25.79
C ASP A 74 14.78 -21.84 24.49
N GLN A 75 14.70 -23.18 24.54
CA GLN A 75 14.24 -23.97 23.40
C GLN A 75 12.77 -23.69 23.09
N VAL A 76 11.88 -23.64 24.09
CA VAL A 76 10.47 -23.30 23.88
C VAL A 76 10.35 -21.90 23.26
N TRP A 77 11.15 -20.94 23.73
CA TRP A 77 11.18 -19.61 23.15
C TRP A 77 11.63 -19.64 21.68
N PHE A 78 12.75 -20.30 21.37
CA PHE A 78 13.26 -20.42 20.00
C PHE A 78 12.27 -21.12 19.05
N TYR A 79 11.67 -22.22 19.49
CA TYR A 79 10.66 -22.95 18.70
C TYR A 79 9.39 -22.13 18.50
N SER A 80 8.97 -21.33 19.49
CA SER A 80 7.79 -20.47 19.36
C SER A 80 8.01 -19.37 18.31
N VAL A 81 9.19 -18.73 18.33
CA VAL A 81 9.56 -17.68 17.37
C VAL A 81 9.69 -18.29 15.96
N THR A 82 10.43 -19.39 15.83
CA THR A 82 10.64 -20.07 14.55
C THR A 82 9.33 -20.60 13.97
N GLY A 83 8.48 -21.20 14.82
CA GLY A 83 7.18 -21.72 14.43
C GLY A 83 6.22 -20.62 14.00
N PHE A 84 6.21 -19.49 14.69
CA PHE A 84 5.39 -18.33 14.33
C PHE A 84 5.79 -17.75 12.95
N GLU A 85 7.09 -17.55 12.71
CA GLU A 85 7.57 -17.00 11.44
C GLU A 85 7.32 -17.94 10.25
N THR A 86 7.51 -19.24 10.48
CA THR A 86 7.22 -20.28 9.51
C THR A 86 5.72 -20.32 9.20
N THR A 87 4.87 -20.39 10.22
CA THR A 87 3.42 -20.43 10.07
C THR A 87 2.90 -19.20 9.34
N ARG A 88 3.43 -18.01 9.67
CA ARG A 88 3.11 -16.76 8.96
C ARG A 88 3.40 -16.89 7.46
N THR A 89 4.59 -17.35 7.10
CA THR A 89 5.02 -17.48 5.70
C THR A 89 4.19 -18.52 4.93
N TRP A 90 3.95 -19.68 5.55
CA TRP A 90 3.13 -20.74 4.94
C TRP A 90 1.67 -20.31 4.81
N THR A 91 1.11 -19.59 5.78
CA THR A 91 -0.27 -19.07 5.71
C THR A 91 -0.43 -18.11 4.53
N TYR A 92 0.51 -17.18 4.34
CA TYR A 92 0.45 -16.27 3.18
C TYR A 92 0.57 -17.01 1.85
N ARG A 93 1.45 -18.01 1.76
CA ARG A 93 1.58 -18.84 0.55
C ARG A 93 0.32 -19.66 0.27
N CYS A 94 -0.23 -20.32 1.27
CA CYS A 94 -1.46 -21.09 1.16
C CYS A 94 -2.64 -20.21 0.77
N LEU A 95 -2.79 -19.03 1.40
CA LEU A 95 -3.85 -18.08 1.07
C LEU A 95 -3.70 -17.55 -0.35
N THR A 96 -2.47 -17.22 -0.77
CA THR A 96 -2.18 -16.78 -2.14
C THR A 96 -2.52 -17.89 -3.13
N LEU A 97 -2.13 -19.14 -2.87
CA LEU A 97 -2.44 -20.26 -3.75
C LEU A 97 -3.95 -20.52 -3.81
N LEU A 98 -4.62 -20.50 -2.66
CA LEU A 98 -6.06 -20.72 -2.53
C LEU A 98 -6.87 -19.63 -3.22
N LEU A 99 -6.39 -18.38 -3.29
CA LEU A 99 -7.02 -17.31 -4.05
C LEU A 99 -6.60 -17.32 -5.53
N ALA A 100 -5.35 -17.67 -5.83
CA ALA A 100 -4.81 -17.68 -7.19
C ALA A 100 -5.47 -18.77 -8.05
N VAL A 101 -5.72 -19.96 -7.49
CA VAL A 101 -6.37 -21.08 -8.21
C VAL A 101 -7.79 -20.71 -8.70
N PRO A 102 -8.74 -20.26 -7.84
CA PRO A 102 -10.07 -19.87 -8.29
C PRO A 102 -10.03 -18.63 -9.18
N PHE A 103 -9.12 -17.69 -8.94
CA PHE A 103 -8.96 -16.53 -9.81
C PHE A 103 -8.48 -16.93 -11.21
N ALA A 104 -7.47 -17.81 -11.32
CA ALA A 104 -6.99 -18.35 -12.59
C ALA A 104 -8.09 -19.14 -13.32
N PHE A 105 -8.88 -19.94 -12.59
CA PHE A 105 -10.03 -20.64 -13.15
C PHE A 105 -11.08 -19.66 -13.69
N LEU A 106 -11.40 -18.61 -12.93
CA LEU A 106 -12.38 -17.60 -13.34
C LEU A 106 -11.90 -16.82 -14.56
N CYS A 107 -10.62 -16.41 -14.59
CA CYS A 107 -10.00 -15.79 -15.76
C CYS A 107 -10.02 -16.73 -16.97
N GLY A 108 -9.67 -18.00 -16.80
CA GLY A 108 -9.74 -19.00 -17.88
C GLY A 108 -11.15 -19.16 -18.43
N LEU A 109 -12.16 -19.24 -17.55
CA LEU A 109 -13.56 -19.32 -17.93
C LEU A 109 -14.03 -18.05 -18.67
N LEU A 110 -13.67 -16.87 -18.18
CA LEU A 110 -13.98 -15.60 -18.84
C LEU A 110 -13.33 -15.52 -20.23
N LEU A 111 -12.08 -15.94 -20.36
CA LEU A 111 -11.40 -15.98 -21.66
C LEU A 111 -12.04 -17.01 -22.60
N ALA A 112 -12.47 -18.16 -22.09
CA ALA A 112 -13.17 -19.17 -22.89
C ALA A 112 -14.53 -18.65 -23.40
N VAL A 113 -15.31 -18.00 -22.53
CA VAL A 113 -16.59 -17.36 -22.91
C VAL A 113 -16.35 -16.22 -23.89
N LEU A 114 -15.33 -15.38 -23.66
CA LEU A 114 -14.97 -14.28 -24.56
C LEU A 114 -14.53 -14.81 -25.93
N ALA A 115 -13.75 -15.89 -25.99
CA ALA A 115 -13.34 -16.53 -27.24
C ALA A 115 -14.54 -17.13 -27.98
N CYS A 116 -15.44 -17.80 -27.26
CA CYS A 116 -16.70 -18.30 -27.80
C CYS A 116 -17.52 -17.13 -28.38
N LEU A 117 -17.76 -16.08 -27.59
CA LEU A 117 -18.49 -14.88 -28.03
C LEU A 117 -17.78 -14.19 -29.21
N HIS A 118 -16.46 -14.20 -29.26
CA HIS A 118 -15.73 -13.62 -30.38
C HIS A 118 -16.04 -14.36 -31.69
N VAL A 119 -15.96 -15.69 -31.69
CA VAL A 119 -16.26 -16.50 -32.88
C VAL A 119 -17.74 -16.39 -33.27
N TRP A 120 -18.64 -16.46 -32.31
CA TRP A 120 -20.09 -16.53 -32.57
C TRP A 120 -20.78 -15.18 -32.72
N PHE A 121 -20.27 -14.12 -32.09
CA PHE A 121 -20.90 -12.80 -32.09
C PHE A 121 -20.01 -11.75 -32.75
N VAL A 122 -18.72 -11.68 -32.42
CA VAL A 122 -17.85 -10.64 -33.01
C VAL A 122 -17.68 -10.85 -34.52
N VAL A 123 -17.46 -12.08 -34.99
CA VAL A 123 -17.36 -12.36 -36.43
C VAL A 123 -18.62 -11.91 -37.20
N PRO A 124 -19.85 -12.32 -36.84
CA PRO A 124 -21.04 -11.84 -37.55
C PRO A 124 -21.28 -10.35 -37.32
N CYS A 125 -20.97 -9.77 -36.15
CA CYS A 125 -21.06 -8.32 -35.95
C CYS A 125 -20.09 -7.53 -36.83
N VAL A 126 -18.88 -8.04 -37.06
CA VAL A 126 -17.91 -7.43 -37.97
C VAL A 126 -18.40 -7.53 -39.42
N GLN A 127 -18.94 -8.68 -39.82
CA GLN A 127 -19.56 -8.81 -41.15
C GLN A 127 -20.75 -7.86 -41.32
N LEU A 128 -21.65 -7.81 -40.34
CA LEU A 128 -22.82 -6.96 -40.32
C LEU A 128 -22.44 -5.48 -40.37
N SER A 129 -21.48 -5.07 -39.56
CA SER A 129 -20.96 -3.68 -39.57
C SER A 129 -20.28 -3.35 -40.89
N ASN A 130 -19.53 -4.27 -41.51
CA ASN A 130 -18.94 -4.04 -42.83
C ASN A 130 -20.01 -3.92 -43.94
N THR A 131 -21.17 -4.57 -43.80
CA THR A 131 -22.31 -4.38 -44.71
C THR A 131 -23.07 -3.08 -44.44
N PHE A 132 -23.23 -2.70 -43.17
CA PHE A 132 -23.94 -1.47 -42.81
C PHE A 132 -23.09 -0.21 -42.97
N LEU A 133 -21.77 -0.26 -42.81
CA LEU A 133 -20.88 0.91 -42.91
C LEU A 133 -21.01 1.63 -44.25
N PRO A 134 -20.99 0.95 -45.41
CA PRO A 134 -21.24 1.57 -46.71
C PRO A 134 -22.64 2.17 -46.82
N CYS A 135 -23.65 1.52 -46.23
CA CYS A 135 -25.02 2.03 -46.19
C CYS A 135 -25.11 3.32 -45.35
N LEU A 136 -24.58 3.32 -44.11
CA LEU A 136 -24.49 4.52 -43.27
C LEU A 136 -23.67 5.62 -43.94
N ARG A 137 -22.56 5.27 -44.59
CA ARG A 137 -21.73 6.22 -45.33
C ARG A 137 -22.54 6.84 -46.47
N SER A 138 -23.29 6.05 -47.22
CA SER A 138 -24.16 6.54 -48.29
C SER A 138 -25.25 7.45 -47.73
N LEU A 139 -25.93 7.06 -46.66
CA LEU A 139 -26.96 7.88 -46.02
C LEU A 139 -26.39 9.20 -45.48
N CYS A 140 -25.20 9.15 -44.88
CA CYS A 140 -24.49 10.32 -44.39
C CYS A 140 -24.10 11.24 -45.54
N LEU A 141 -23.57 10.70 -46.64
CA LEU A 141 -23.24 11.47 -47.84
C LEU A 141 -24.48 12.07 -48.50
N CYS A 142 -25.59 11.33 -48.58
CA CYS A 142 -26.87 11.85 -49.08
C CYS A 142 -27.36 13.00 -48.19
N THR A 143 -27.40 12.79 -46.86
CA THR A 143 -27.81 13.83 -45.91
C THR A 143 -26.93 15.06 -46.00
N VAL A 144 -25.61 14.87 -46.05
CA VAL A 144 -24.64 15.95 -46.21
C VAL A 144 -24.86 16.65 -47.54
N ASN A 145 -25.04 15.94 -48.64
CA ASN A 145 -25.30 16.56 -49.94
C ASN A 145 -26.62 17.34 -49.94
N ASP A 146 -27.69 16.78 -49.39
CA ASP A 146 -29.01 17.42 -49.38
C ASP A 146 -29.08 18.64 -48.46
N PHE A 147 -28.29 18.68 -47.38
CA PHE A 147 -28.23 19.85 -46.49
C PHE A 147 -27.14 20.84 -46.88
N ILE A 148 -25.91 20.38 -47.09
CA ILE A 148 -24.74 21.24 -47.28
C ILE A 148 -24.67 21.76 -48.71
N SER A 149 -25.14 21.03 -49.72
CA SER A 149 -25.16 21.53 -51.11
C SER A 149 -26.05 22.77 -51.27
N PRO A 150 -27.34 22.78 -50.84
CA PRO A 150 -28.16 23.99 -50.96
C PRO A 150 -27.68 25.14 -50.06
N VAL A 151 -27.14 24.82 -48.88
CA VAL A 151 -26.57 25.84 -47.97
C VAL A 151 -25.34 26.49 -48.59
N CYS A 152 -24.39 25.69 -49.09
CA CYS A 152 -23.19 26.17 -49.77
C CYS A 152 -23.54 26.97 -51.04
N ALA A 153 -24.49 26.49 -51.85
CA ALA A 153 -24.97 27.21 -53.03
C ALA A 153 -25.59 28.56 -52.65
N SER A 154 -26.40 28.61 -51.58
CA SER A 154 -27.00 29.85 -51.09
C SER A 154 -25.93 30.83 -50.61
N PHE A 155 -24.94 30.36 -49.84
CA PHE A 155 -23.81 31.19 -49.43
C PHE A 155 -22.99 31.68 -50.63
N ALA A 156 -22.71 30.82 -51.60
CA ALA A 156 -21.97 31.18 -52.80
C ALA A 156 -22.69 32.27 -53.62
N LEU A 157 -24.02 32.18 -53.75
CA LEU A 157 -24.82 33.19 -54.43
C LEU A 157 -24.88 34.51 -53.66
N CYS A 158 -25.05 34.48 -52.33
CA CYS A 158 -24.98 35.68 -51.50
C CYS A 158 -23.62 36.38 -51.62
N CYS A 159 -22.52 35.63 -51.51
CA CYS A 159 -21.17 36.16 -51.65
C CYS A 159 -20.90 36.68 -53.07
N SER A 160 -21.37 36.00 -54.12
CA SER A 160 -21.22 36.46 -55.50
C SER A 160 -22.00 37.73 -55.79
N GLN A 161 -23.22 37.86 -55.27
CA GLN A 161 -24.05 39.06 -55.46
C GLN A 161 -23.41 40.27 -54.75
N ILE A 162 -22.93 40.08 -53.51
CA ILE A 162 -22.20 41.11 -52.76
C ILE A 162 -20.95 41.55 -53.51
N ALA A 163 -20.17 40.60 -54.04
CA ALA A 163 -18.93 40.91 -54.76
C ALA A 163 -19.18 41.72 -56.04
N ILE A 164 -20.20 41.35 -56.83
CA ILE A 164 -20.58 42.07 -58.06
C ILE A 164 -21.13 43.47 -57.73
N SER A 165 -21.91 43.61 -56.65
CA SER A 165 -22.44 44.91 -56.23
C SER A 165 -21.34 45.86 -55.74
N LEU A 166 -20.33 45.36 -55.03
CA LEU A 166 -19.17 46.17 -54.63
C LEU A 166 -18.36 46.60 -55.84
N THR A 167 -17.97 45.66 -56.71
CA THR A 167 -17.15 46.02 -57.88
C THR A 167 -17.86 47.03 -58.79
N ASN A 168 -19.17 46.88 -59.03
CA ASN A 168 -19.91 47.82 -59.88
C ASN A 168 -19.94 49.24 -59.29
N LYS A 169 -20.15 49.37 -57.97
CA LYS A 169 -20.13 50.67 -57.28
C LYS A 169 -18.76 51.33 -57.34
N ASP A 170 -17.69 50.57 -57.11
CA ASP A 170 -16.31 51.09 -57.17
C ASP A 170 -15.96 51.61 -58.58
N TRP A 171 -16.34 50.86 -59.63
CA TRP A 171 -16.13 51.28 -61.01
C TRP A 171 -16.86 52.58 -61.38
N GLN A 172 -18.12 52.74 -60.94
CA GLN A 172 -18.88 53.97 -61.18
C GLN A 172 -18.27 55.17 -60.43
N GLN A 173 -17.82 54.97 -59.19
CA GLN A 173 -17.16 56.02 -58.42
C GLN A 173 -15.84 56.48 -59.08
N LEU A 174 -15.03 55.54 -59.58
CA LEU A 174 -13.81 55.88 -60.32
C LEU A 174 -14.11 56.72 -61.56
N LYS A 175 -15.10 56.29 -62.36
CA LYS A 175 -15.51 57.03 -63.57
C LYS A 175 -16.02 58.45 -63.24
N ASN A 176 -16.80 58.59 -62.18
CA ASN A 176 -17.32 59.90 -61.75
C ASN A 176 -16.20 60.82 -61.26
N LYS A 177 -15.20 60.27 -60.56
CA LYS A 177 -14.04 61.02 -60.07
C LYS A 177 -13.14 61.52 -61.21
N GLU A 178 -12.89 60.68 -62.22
CA GLU A 178 -12.14 61.06 -63.43
C GLU A 178 -12.86 62.20 -64.18
N ALA A 179 -14.17 62.06 -64.38
CA ALA A 179 -14.99 63.06 -65.07
C ALA A 179 -15.09 64.41 -64.32
N ALA A 180 -14.94 64.42 -63.00
CA ALA A 180 -14.95 65.65 -62.19
C ALA A 180 -13.58 66.34 -62.10
N SER A 181 -12.51 65.69 -62.57
CA SER A 181 -11.13 66.22 -62.57
C SER A 181 -10.69 66.86 -63.89
N VAL A 182 -11.60 66.90 -64.89
CA VAL A 182 -11.44 67.56 -66.19
C VAL A 182 -12.24 68.86 -66.19
#